data_AF-A0A4D8R415-F1
#
_entry.id   AF-A0A4D8R415-F1
#
_cell.length_a   1.000
_cell.length_b   1.000
_cell.length_c   1.000
_cell.angle_alpha   90.00
_cell.angle_beta   90.00
_cell.angle_gamma   90.00
#
_symmetry.space_group_name_H-M   'P 1'
#
loop_
_entity.id
_entity.type
_entity.pdbx_description
1 polymer ?
#
loop_
_entity_poly.entity_id
_entity_poly.type
_entity_poly.pdbx_seq_one_letter_code
_entity_poly.pdbx_strand_id
1 'polypeptide(L)'
;MPPSRLALFVSALDDTPSGRAAVALADALRRRGCALDVVAPMGGGPLRAALHPGIGQIDLAKRHTAGSVLALARIVAERRPVGLIGVGTDAGLVALGAVRLARQGTPAAVLEEPPSSDGVLRRTLRGWLHPGAAAVVSGSTTDPEAAARLFLTAFGFPDDHR
;
A
#
# COMPACT_ATOMS: atom_id res chain seq x y z
N MET A 1 -21.38 11.70 2.07
CA MET A 1 -20.68 10.50 1.59
C MET A 1 -19.57 10.18 2.56
N PRO A 2 -19.29 8.90 2.89
CA PRO A 2 -18.10 8.58 3.67
C PRO A 2 -16.86 9.12 2.93
N PRO A 3 -15.85 9.65 3.64
CA PRO A 3 -14.67 10.21 2.99
C PRO A 3 -13.98 9.12 2.18
N SER A 4 -13.63 9.46 0.94
CA SER A 4 -12.79 8.66 0.04
C SER A 4 -11.56 8.16 0.80
N ARG A 5 -11.51 6.85 1.05
CA ARG A 5 -10.49 6.24 1.93
C ARG A 5 -9.44 5.50 1.10
N LEU A 6 -8.18 5.81 1.34
CA LEU A 6 -7.04 5.10 0.79
C LEU A 6 -6.72 3.87 1.64
N ALA A 7 -6.18 2.83 1.01
CA ALA A 7 -5.65 1.66 1.72
C ALA A 7 -4.14 1.54 1.46
N LEU A 8 -3.36 1.28 2.50
CA LEU A 8 -1.93 1.03 2.42
C LEU A 8 -1.65 -0.37 2.94
N PHE A 9 -1.09 -1.24 2.10
CA PHE A 9 -0.73 -2.61 2.46
C PHE A 9 0.79 -2.73 2.66
N VAL A 10 1.19 -3.30 3.78
CA VAL A 10 2.59 -3.62 4.10
C VAL A 10 2.68 -5.05 4.64
N SER A 11 3.76 -5.76 4.30
CA SER A 11 3.96 -7.16 4.70
C SER A 11 4.19 -7.31 6.22
N ALA A 12 4.76 -6.30 6.88
CA ALA A 12 4.91 -6.22 8.33
C ALA A 12 5.14 -4.75 8.77
N LEU A 13 4.64 -4.39 9.96
CA LEU A 13 4.88 -3.08 10.61
C LEU A 13 6.02 -3.17 11.63
N ASP A 14 7.12 -3.78 11.22
CA ASP A 14 8.35 -3.90 12.02
C ASP A 14 9.36 -2.82 11.63
N ASP A 15 10.48 -2.72 12.37
CA ASP A 15 11.57 -1.77 12.07
C ASP A 15 12.42 -2.17 10.84
N THR A 16 11.72 -2.52 9.76
CA THR A 16 12.26 -2.79 8.43
C THR A 16 12.15 -1.53 7.57
N PRO A 17 12.90 -1.43 6.46
CA PRO A 17 12.78 -0.30 5.55
C PRO A 17 11.33 -0.12 5.04
N SER A 18 10.62 -1.21 4.72
CA SER A 18 9.22 -1.21 4.27
C SER A 18 8.29 -0.72 5.35
N GLY A 19 8.50 -1.15 6.61
CA GLY A 19 7.70 -0.70 7.74
C GLY A 19 7.87 0.80 7.99
N ARG A 20 9.11 1.30 8.00
CA ARG A 20 9.39 2.74 8.14
C ARG A 20 8.84 3.56 6.97
N ALA A 21 9.00 3.08 5.74
CA ALA A 21 8.44 3.72 4.56
C ALA A 21 6.91 3.74 4.58
N ALA A 22 6.26 2.67 5.04
CA ALA A 22 4.82 2.58 5.19
C ALA A 22 4.28 3.61 6.19
N VAL A 23 4.91 3.73 7.36
CA VAL A 23 4.52 4.75 8.36
C VAL A 23 4.75 6.16 7.83
N ALA A 24 5.92 6.43 7.26
CA ALA A 24 6.25 7.76 6.72
C ALA A 24 5.28 8.19 5.61
N LEU A 25 4.95 7.26 4.70
CA LEU A 25 3.98 7.51 3.63
C LEU A 25 2.56 7.68 4.18
N ALA A 26 2.16 6.85 5.15
CA ALA A 26 0.85 6.95 5.79
C ALA A 26 0.64 8.31 6.46
N ASP A 27 1.67 8.82 7.15
CA ASP A 27 1.64 10.15 7.76
C ASP A 27 1.63 11.27 6.72
N ALA A 28 2.38 11.15 5.63
CA ALA A 28 2.36 12.13 4.55
C ALA A 28 0.97 12.24 3.90
N LEU A 29 0.33 11.11 3.60
CA LEU A 29 -1.04 11.08 3.07
C LEU A 29 -2.06 11.64 4.06
N ARG A 30 -1.93 11.31 5.35
CA ARG A 30 -2.79 11.85 6.41
C ARG A 30 -2.66 13.37 6.53
N ARG A 31 -1.43 13.91 6.48
CA ARG A 31 -1.18 15.37 6.54
C ARG A 31 -1.84 16.11 5.38
N ARG A 32 -2.05 15.43 4.24
CA ARG A 32 -2.83 15.93 3.10
C ARG A 32 -4.35 15.78 3.24
N GLY A 33 -4.84 15.38 4.42
CA GLY A 33 -6.28 15.25 4.70
C GLY A 33 -6.91 13.95 4.19
N CYS A 34 -6.12 12.99 3.72
CA CYS A 34 -6.65 11.71 3.26
C CYS A 34 -7.02 10.80 4.45
N ALA A 35 -8.23 10.23 4.41
CA ALA A 35 -8.56 9.11 5.28
C ALA A 35 -7.80 7.86 4.80
N LEU A 36 -7.10 7.17 5.70
CA LEU A 36 -6.25 6.03 5.37
C LEU A 36 -6.50 4.86 6.30
N ASP A 37 -6.56 3.65 5.73
CA ASP A 37 -6.40 2.39 6.46
C ASP A 37 -5.06 1.75 6.12
N VAL A 38 -4.25 1.45 7.13
CA VAL A 38 -3.06 0.61 7.01
C VAL A 38 -3.46 -0.84 7.27
N VAL A 39 -3.22 -1.69 6.28
CA VAL A 39 -3.52 -3.13 6.30
C VAL A 39 -2.21 -3.89 6.44
N ALA A 40 -2.09 -4.71 7.47
CA ALA A 40 -0.90 -5.54 7.71
C ALA A 40 -1.30 -6.96 8.18
N PRO A 41 -0.51 -8.00 7.90
CA PRO A 41 -0.66 -9.32 8.53
C PRO A 41 -0.66 -9.25 10.06
N MET A 42 -1.44 -10.13 10.70
CA MET A 42 -1.48 -10.29 12.16
C MET A 42 -0.09 -10.62 12.69
N GLY A 43 0.38 -9.82 13.63
CA GLY A 43 1.73 -9.88 14.17
C GLY A 43 2.11 -8.47 14.55
N GLY A 44 1.95 -8.13 15.83
CA GLY A 44 2.23 -6.80 16.33
C GLY A 44 3.68 -6.43 16.05
N GLY A 45 3.89 -5.39 15.25
CA GLY A 45 5.20 -4.80 15.04
C GLY A 45 5.32 -3.47 15.79
N PRO A 46 6.52 -3.09 16.26
CA PRO A 46 6.73 -1.89 17.07
C PRO A 46 6.25 -0.61 16.38
N LEU A 47 6.21 -0.58 15.04
CA LEU A 47 5.77 0.60 14.29
C LEU A 47 4.24 0.77 14.28
N ARG A 48 3.45 -0.20 14.75
CA ARG A 48 2.00 -0.02 14.92
C ARG A 48 1.65 1.08 15.92
N ALA A 49 2.45 1.21 16.98
CA ALA A 49 2.31 2.27 17.97
C ALA A 49 2.77 3.65 17.44
N ALA A 50 3.60 3.65 16.39
CA ALA A 50 4.04 4.88 15.73
C ALA A 50 3.01 5.46 14.76
N LEU A 51 2.00 4.67 14.36
CA LEU A 51 0.91 5.17 13.51
C LEU A 51 0.02 6.15 14.28
N HIS A 52 -0.27 7.27 13.66
CA HIS A 52 -1.20 8.27 14.20
C HIS A 52 -2.58 7.64 14.48
N PRO A 53 -3.27 7.96 15.59
CA PRO A 53 -4.57 7.35 15.95
C PRO A 53 -5.69 7.63 14.94
N GLY A 54 -5.54 8.67 14.12
CA GLY A 54 -6.42 8.96 12.99
C GLY A 54 -6.25 8.05 11.76
N ILE A 55 -5.26 7.16 11.76
CA ILE A 55 -5.03 6.15 10.72
C ILE A 55 -5.69 4.85 11.17
N GLY A 56 -6.61 4.32 10.38
CA GLY A 56 -7.22 3.03 10.68
C GLY A 56 -6.19 1.91 10.54
N GLN A 57 -6.17 0.98 11.48
CA GLN A 57 -5.32 -0.20 11.42
C GLN A 57 -6.19 -1.43 11.18
N ILE A 58 -5.88 -2.20 10.14
CA ILE A 58 -6.60 -3.42 9.79
C ILE A 58 -5.62 -4.59 9.82
N ASP A 59 -5.87 -5.52 10.74
CA ASP A 59 -5.12 -6.75 10.84
C ASP A 59 -5.72 -7.83 9.95
N LEU A 60 -4.91 -8.36 9.03
CA LEU A 60 -5.27 -9.59 8.33
C LEU A 60 -5.08 -10.75 9.30
N ALA A 61 -6.12 -11.54 9.54
CA ALA A 61 -6.08 -12.71 10.40
C ALA A 61 -5.21 -13.89 9.88
N LYS A 62 -4.21 -13.62 9.04
CA LYS A 62 -3.37 -14.61 8.35
C LYS A 62 -1.89 -14.37 8.69
N ARG A 63 -1.17 -15.45 9.04
CA ARG A 63 0.28 -15.45 9.35
C ARG A 63 1.21 -15.42 8.13
N HIS A 64 0.69 -15.67 6.91
CA HIS A 64 1.51 -15.81 5.69
C HIS A 64 1.03 -14.92 4.54
N THR A 65 1.96 -14.13 3.99
CA THR A 65 1.77 -13.15 2.90
C THR A 65 1.10 -13.73 1.65
N ALA A 66 1.38 -15.00 1.30
CA ALA A 66 0.75 -15.67 0.16
C ALA A 66 -0.76 -15.90 0.34
N GLY A 67 -1.24 -16.04 1.59
CA GLY A 67 -2.67 -16.15 1.92
C GLY A 67 -3.36 -14.81 2.12
N SER A 68 -2.59 -13.71 2.12
CA SER A 68 -3.09 -12.35 2.35
C SER A 68 -3.79 -11.77 1.13
N VAL A 69 -3.49 -12.23 -0.09
CA VAL A 69 -4.08 -11.70 -1.33
C VAL A 69 -5.62 -11.80 -1.30
N LEU A 70 -6.18 -12.95 -0.92
CA LEU A 70 -7.65 -13.13 -0.87
C LEU A 70 -8.30 -12.31 0.24
N ALA A 71 -7.65 -12.24 1.41
CA ALA A 71 -8.15 -11.46 2.52
C ALA A 71 -8.10 -9.95 2.21
N LEU A 72 -7.02 -9.50 1.56
CA LEU A 72 -6.88 -8.13 1.07
C LEU A 72 -7.89 -7.83 -0.04
N ALA A 73 -8.10 -8.75 -0.98
CA ALA A 73 -9.12 -8.60 -2.03
C ALA A 73 -10.52 -8.45 -1.45
N ARG A 74 -10.84 -9.22 -0.39
CA ARG A 74 -12.09 -9.08 0.36
C ARG A 74 -12.21 -7.70 1.03
N ILE A 75 -11.17 -7.23 1.71
CA ILE A 75 -11.17 -5.88 2.31
C ILE A 75 -11.35 -4.80 1.24
N VAL A 76 -10.65 -4.91 0.11
CA VAL A 76 -10.79 -3.98 -1.01
C VAL A 76 -12.22 -4.02 -1.56
N ALA A 77 -12.83 -5.19 -1.69
CA ALA A 77 -14.21 -5.32 -2.16
C ALA A 77 -15.24 -4.74 -1.17
N GLU A 78 -15.03 -4.94 0.13
CA GLU A 78 -15.92 -4.48 1.21
C GLU A 78 -15.80 -2.97 1.47
N ARG A 79 -14.57 -2.46 1.57
CA ARG A 79 -14.30 -1.05 1.90
C ARG A 79 -14.24 -0.14 0.67
N ARG A 80 -14.05 -0.71 -0.51
CA ARG A 80 -13.93 0.00 -1.80
C ARG A 80 -13.01 1.22 -1.69
N PRO A 81 -11.73 1.02 -1.30
CA PRO A 81 -10.81 2.13 -1.22
C PRO A 81 -10.64 2.76 -2.59
N VAL A 82 -10.44 4.07 -2.59
CA VAL A 82 -10.22 4.89 -3.79
C VAL A 82 -8.86 4.64 -4.43
N GLY A 83 -7.93 4.05 -3.67
CA GLY A 83 -6.63 3.58 -4.15
C GLY A 83 -6.00 2.64 -3.13
N LEU A 84 -5.25 1.66 -3.62
CA LEU A 84 -4.48 0.73 -2.80
C LEU A 84 -2.98 0.91 -3.06
N ILE A 85 -2.18 1.13 -2.03
CA ILE A 85 -0.72 1.26 -2.14
C ILE A 85 -0.05 0.05 -1.48
N GLY A 86 0.76 -0.72 -2.22
CA GLY A 86 1.61 -1.76 -1.65
C GLY A 86 3.01 -1.22 -1.35
N VAL A 87 3.49 -1.36 -0.11
CA VAL A 87 4.82 -0.88 0.31
C VAL A 87 5.79 -2.04 0.49
N GLY A 88 6.83 -2.05 -0.34
CA GLY A 88 7.79 -3.14 -0.50
C GLY A 88 7.43 -4.04 -1.69
N THR A 89 8.44 -4.73 -2.23
CA THR A 89 8.32 -5.52 -3.47
C THR A 89 7.23 -6.60 -3.37
N ASP A 90 7.23 -7.39 -2.29
CA ASP A 90 6.25 -8.45 -2.07
C ASP A 90 4.84 -7.90 -1.80
N ALA A 91 4.75 -6.80 -1.05
CA ALA A 91 3.47 -6.18 -0.75
C ALA A 91 2.84 -5.55 -2.01
N GLY A 92 3.65 -4.98 -2.89
CA GLY A 92 3.22 -4.46 -4.19
C GLY A 92 2.54 -5.51 -5.06
N LEU A 93 3.15 -6.69 -5.18
CA LEU A 93 2.56 -7.81 -5.94
C LEU A 93 1.24 -8.30 -5.32
N VAL A 94 1.18 -8.41 -4.00
CA VAL A 94 -0.04 -8.79 -3.28
C VAL A 94 -1.14 -7.75 -3.48
N ALA A 95 -0.82 -6.45 -3.44
CA ALA A 95 -1.76 -5.36 -3.67
C ALA A 95 -2.34 -5.39 -5.09
N LEU A 96 -1.49 -5.55 -6.11
CA LEU A 96 -1.90 -5.67 -7.51
C LEU A 96 -2.81 -6.89 -7.73
N GLY A 97 -2.42 -8.04 -7.17
CA GLY A 97 -3.24 -9.26 -7.21
C GLY A 97 -4.59 -9.08 -6.53
N ALA A 98 -4.62 -8.43 -5.36
CA ALA A 98 -5.83 -8.20 -4.58
C ALA A 98 -6.84 -7.31 -5.32
N VAL A 99 -6.39 -6.21 -5.92
CA VAL A 99 -7.25 -5.33 -6.74
C VAL A 99 -7.82 -6.09 -7.95
N ARG A 100 -7.00 -6.88 -8.63
CA ARG A 100 -7.42 -7.66 -9.80
C ARG A 100 -8.45 -8.73 -9.43
N LEU A 101 -8.34 -9.31 -8.23
CA LEU A 101 -9.31 -10.26 -7.69
C LEU A 101 -10.60 -9.59 -7.17
N ALA A 102 -10.49 -8.39 -6.59
CA ALA A 102 -11.66 -7.65 -6.12
C ALA A 102 -12.57 -7.19 -7.28
N ARG A 103 -12.00 -6.98 -8.47
CA ARG A 103 -12.72 -6.60 -9.70
C ARG A 103 -13.60 -5.34 -9.56
N GLN A 104 -13.23 -4.43 -8.65
CA GLN A 104 -13.99 -3.20 -8.37
C GLN A 104 -13.47 -1.97 -9.13
N GLY A 105 -12.40 -2.09 -9.92
CA GLY A 105 -11.78 -0.95 -10.60
C GLY A 105 -10.94 -0.03 -9.70
N THR A 106 -10.71 -0.41 -8.43
CA THR A 106 -9.78 0.32 -7.54
C THR A 106 -8.39 0.37 -8.15
N PRO A 107 -7.77 1.55 -8.35
CA PRO A 107 -6.40 1.64 -8.81
C PRO A 107 -5.42 1.15 -7.72
N ALA A 108 -4.36 0.47 -8.13
CA ALA A 108 -3.29 0.02 -7.24
C ALA A 108 -1.96 0.68 -7.60
N ALA A 109 -1.18 1.08 -6.60
CA ALA A 109 0.16 1.61 -6.78
C ALA A 109 1.18 0.86 -5.91
N VAL A 110 2.45 0.95 -6.26
CA VAL A 110 3.52 0.23 -5.56
C VAL A 110 4.64 1.19 -5.17
N LEU A 111 5.05 1.16 -3.90
CA LEU A 111 6.30 1.75 -3.43
C LEU A 111 7.33 0.62 -3.30
N GLU A 112 8.24 0.51 -4.25
CA GLU A 112 9.26 -0.54 -4.28
C GLU A 112 10.41 -0.24 -3.33
N GLU A 113 10.99 -1.27 -2.74
CA GLU A 113 12.30 -1.18 -2.10
C GLU A 113 13.42 -1.41 -3.13
N PRO A 114 14.65 -0.93 -2.87
CA PRO A 114 15.79 -1.33 -3.68
C PRO A 114 15.90 -2.87 -3.69
N PRO A 115 16.27 -3.48 -4.83
CA PRO A 115 16.23 -4.93 -4.99
C PRO A 115 17.19 -5.59 -4.01
N SER A 116 16.66 -6.28 -3.00
CA SER A 116 17.41 -7.23 -2.18
C SER A 116 17.23 -8.62 -2.79
N SER A 117 18.21 -9.04 -3.61
CA SER A 117 18.34 -10.39 -4.21
C SER A 117 17.01 -11.10 -4.55
N ASP A 118 16.32 -10.63 -5.60
CA ASP A 118 15.03 -11.19 -6.04
C ASP A 118 15.18 -12.46 -6.90
N GLY A 119 14.37 -13.48 -6.62
CA GLY A 119 14.29 -14.73 -7.41
C GLY A 119 13.58 -14.56 -8.77
N VAL A 120 13.94 -15.40 -9.75
CA VAL A 120 13.52 -15.33 -11.17
C VAL A 120 11.99 -15.22 -11.34
N LEU A 121 11.20 -15.96 -10.56
CA LEU A 121 9.73 -15.95 -10.63
C LEU A 121 9.12 -14.56 -10.32
N ARG A 122 9.75 -13.80 -9.42
CA ARG A 122 9.29 -12.48 -8.98
C ARG A 122 9.56 -11.42 -10.03
N ARG A 123 10.69 -11.52 -10.74
CA ARG A 123 11.03 -10.64 -11.85
C ARG A 123 10.03 -10.77 -13.00
N THR A 124 9.57 -11.98 -13.26
CA THR A 124 8.54 -12.25 -14.29
C THR A 124 7.17 -11.71 -13.88
N LEU A 125 6.74 -11.93 -12.63
CA LEU A 125 5.48 -11.37 -12.11
C LEU A 125 5.49 -9.84 -12.08
N ARG A 126 6.64 -9.23 -11.79
CA ARG A 126 6.86 -7.78 -11.88
C ARG A 126 6.54 -7.27 -13.29
N GLY A 127 7.12 -7.89 -14.32
CA GLY A 127 6.86 -7.52 -15.72
C GLY A 127 5.41 -7.69 -16.18
N TRP A 128 4.64 -8.56 -15.53
CA TRP A 128 3.25 -8.87 -15.91
C TRP A 128 2.19 -8.08 -15.12
N LEU A 129 2.47 -7.74 -13.85
CA LEU A 129 1.53 -7.03 -12.97
C LEU A 129 1.79 -5.52 -12.88
N HIS A 130 3.02 -5.06 -13.14
CA HIS A 130 3.33 -3.62 -13.30
C HIS A 130 2.45 -2.89 -14.33
N PRO A 131 2.13 -3.45 -15.51
CA PRO A 131 1.23 -2.75 -16.44
C PRO A 131 -0.20 -2.56 -15.91
N GLY A 132 -0.57 -3.18 -14.78
CA GLY A 132 -1.82 -2.92 -14.07
C GLY A 132 -1.68 -1.95 -12.87
N ALA A 133 -0.48 -1.47 -12.57
CA ALA A 133 -0.24 -0.48 -11.53
C ALA A 133 -0.52 0.93 -12.06
N ALA A 134 -1.30 1.71 -11.32
CA ALA A 134 -1.52 3.12 -11.59
C ALA A 134 -0.24 3.96 -11.42
N ALA A 135 0.64 3.56 -10.49
CA ALA A 135 1.97 4.14 -10.32
C ALA A 135 2.93 3.17 -9.62
N VAL A 136 4.22 3.32 -9.93
CA VAL A 136 5.31 2.62 -9.25
C VAL A 136 6.36 3.66 -8.89
N VAL A 137 6.69 3.75 -7.60
CA VAL A 137 7.67 4.68 -7.06
C VAL A 137 8.78 3.88 -6.39
N SER A 138 10.04 4.24 -6.61
CA SER A 138 11.18 3.60 -5.94
C SER A 138 11.46 4.30 -4.60
N GLY A 139 11.44 3.55 -3.51
CA GLY A 139 11.48 4.07 -2.14
C GLY A 139 12.87 4.49 -1.64
N SER A 140 13.96 4.11 -2.32
CA SER A 140 15.32 4.48 -1.90
C SER A 140 15.70 5.94 -2.15
N THR A 141 14.92 6.66 -2.97
CA THR A 141 15.24 8.02 -3.44
C THR A 141 14.09 9.01 -3.30
N THR A 142 12.89 8.56 -2.95
CA THR A 142 11.69 9.41 -2.98
C THR A 142 11.32 9.88 -1.58
N ASP A 143 11.36 11.19 -1.37
CA ASP A 143 10.75 11.87 -0.21
C ASP A 143 9.30 11.37 -0.02
N PRO A 144 8.90 10.93 1.18
CA PRO A 144 7.53 10.45 1.44
C PRO A 144 6.45 11.44 1.02
N GLU A 145 6.74 12.76 1.11
CA GLU A 145 5.80 13.78 0.66
C GLU A 145 5.64 13.78 -0.87
N ALA A 146 6.74 13.63 -1.61
CA ALA A 146 6.73 13.49 -3.07
C ALA A 146 6.05 12.18 -3.52
N ALA A 147 6.32 11.07 -2.84
CA ALA A 147 5.67 9.78 -3.12
C ALA A 147 4.16 9.88 -2.92
N ALA A 148 3.71 10.49 -1.83
CA ALA A 148 2.29 10.73 -1.57
C ALA A 148 1.64 11.58 -2.66
N ARG A 149 2.28 12.65 -3.15
CA ARG A 149 1.77 13.44 -4.29
C ARG A 149 1.60 12.58 -5.53
N LEU A 150 2.63 11.82 -5.91
CA LEU A 150 2.59 10.95 -7.09
C LEU A 150 1.45 9.92 -7.01
N PHE A 151 1.24 9.31 -5.85
CA PHE A 151 0.13 8.36 -5.66
C PHE A 151 -1.24 9.04 -5.73
N LEU A 152 -1.38 10.22 -5.13
CA LEU A 152 -2.63 10.99 -5.22
C LEU A 152 -2.96 11.37 -6.65
N THR A 153 -1.99 11.88 -7.42
CA THR A 153 -2.16 12.16 -8.85
C THR A 153 -2.54 10.91 -9.63
N ALA A 154 -1.87 9.78 -9.37
CA ALA A 154 -2.16 8.50 -10.03
C ALA A 154 -3.56 7.96 -9.70
N PHE A 155 -4.09 8.27 -8.52
CA PHE A 155 -5.47 7.94 -8.12
C PHE A 155 -6.50 9.00 -8.55
N GLY A 156 -6.08 10.04 -9.26
CA GLY A 156 -6.97 11.09 -9.77
C GLY A 156 -7.42 12.11 -8.73
N PHE A 157 -6.71 12.22 -7.59
CA PHE A 157 -6.94 13.32 -6.67
C PHE A 157 -6.36 14.62 -7.25
N PRO A 158 -7.13 15.72 -7.25
CA PRO A 158 -6.60 17.02 -7.64
C PRO A 158 -5.46 17.40 -6.68
N ASP A 159 -4.40 17.97 -7.24
CA ASP A 159 -3.26 18.52 -6.50
C ASP A 159 -3.66 19.87 -5.85
N ASP A 160 -4.82 19.91 -5.18
CA ASP A 160 -5.33 21.13 -4.57
C ASP A 160 -4.64 21.34 -3.22
N HIS A 161 -3.59 22.15 -3.26
CA HIS A 161 -3.15 22.95 -2.14
C HIS A 161 -3.46 24.41 -2.45
N ARG A 162 -4.60 24.89 -1.96
CA ARG A 162 -4.78 26.28 -1.55
C ARG A 162 -4.84 26.35 -0.04
#